data_AF-A0A511X2Z2-F1
#
_entry.id   AF-A0A511X2Z2-F1
#
_cell.length_a   1.000
_cell.length_b   1.000
_cell.length_c   1.000
_cell.angle_alpha   90.00
_cell.angle_beta   90.00
_cell.angle_gamma   90.00
#
_symmetry.space_group_name_H-M   'P 1'
#
loop_
_entity.id
_entity.type
_entity.pdbx_description
1 polymer ?
#
loop_
_entity_poly.entity_id
_entity_poly.type
_entity_poly.pdbx_seq_one_letter_code
_entity_poly.pdbx_strand_id
1 'polypeptide(L)' 'MILKQTEMMLSPYSEIYDIVVPKDNFLLQLNELVDFSFVYDG' A
#
# COMPACT_ATOMS: atom_id res chain seq x y z
N MET A 1 25.34 -4.26 -7.98
CA MET A 1 24.23 -3.49 -8.59
C MET A 1 22.97 -3.85 -7.82
N ILE A 2 22.32 -2.88 -7.16
CA ILE A 2 21.09 -3.15 -6.39
C ILE A 2 19.96 -3.33 -7.40
N LEU A 3 19.26 -4.46 -7.32
CA LEU A 3 18.04 -4.68 -8.09
C LEU A 3 17.02 -3.64 -7.64
N LYS A 4 16.63 -2.74 -8.54
CA LYS A 4 15.53 -1.82 -8.28
C LYS A 4 14.25 -2.64 -8.31
N GLN A 5 13.54 -2.70 -7.18
CA GLN A 5 12.16 -3.18 -7.15
C GLN A 5 11.32 -2.17 -7.96
N THR A 6 11.07 -2.47 -9.23
CA THR A 6 10.33 -1.57 -10.14
C THR A 6 8.82 -1.60 -9.87
N GLU A 7 8.31 -2.72 -9.35
CA GLU A 7 6.89 -2.94 -9.10
C GLU A 7 6.71 -3.63 -7.74
N MET A 8 5.66 -3.26 -7.02
CA MET A 8 5.31 -3.93 -5.76
C MET A 8 4.65 -5.29 -6.09
N MET A 9 5.38 -6.39 -5.91
CA MET A 9 4.84 -7.73 -6.08
C MET A 9 3.99 -8.10 -4.85
N LEU A 10 2.71 -7.75 -4.90
CA LEU A 10 1.77 -8.13 -3.85
C LEU A 10 1.36 -9.61 -4.01
N SER A 11 1.11 -10.25 -2.87
CA SER A 11 0.50 -11.58 -2.84
C SER A 11 -0.91 -11.52 -3.45
N PRO A 12 -1.39 -12.56 -4.15
CA PRO A 12 -2.79 -12.66 -4.59
C PRO A 12 -3.81 -12.55 -3.46
N TYR A 13 -3.38 -12.71 -2.20
CA TYR A 13 -4.21 -12.61 -1.00
C TYR A 13 -3.96 -11.33 -0.20
N SER A 14 -3.37 -10.30 -0.80
CA SER A 14 -3.08 -9.04 -0.11
C SER A 14 -4.33 -8.39 0.49
N GLU A 15 -5.49 -8.57 -0.12
CA GLU A 15 -6.78 -8.04 0.36
C GLU A 15 -7.19 -8.59 1.75
N ILE A 16 -6.67 -9.75 2.16
CA ILE A 16 -6.92 -10.30 3.50
C ILE A 16 -6.36 -9.36 4.57
N TYR A 17 -5.28 -8.63 4.27
CA TYR A 17 -4.66 -7.65 5.17
C TYR A 17 -5.69 -6.65 5.70
N ASP A 18 -6.54 -6.10 4.85
CA ASP A 18 -7.52 -5.07 5.20
C ASP A 18 -8.65 -5.58 6.11
N ILE A 19 -8.82 -6.91 6.15
CA ILE A 19 -9.84 -7.62 6.92
C ILE A 19 -9.29 -8.06 8.28
N VAL A 20 -8.08 -8.61 8.32
CA VAL A 20 -7.53 -9.25 9.54
C VAL A 20 -6.72 -8.28 10.40
N VAL A 21 -6.20 -7.22 9.81
CA VAL A 21 -5.37 -6.26 10.55
C VAL A 21 -6.26 -5.20 11.22
N PRO A 22 -6.04 -4.93 12.52
CA PRO A 22 -6.77 -3.90 13.24
C PRO A 22 -6.69 -2.52 12.57
N LYS A 23 -7.76 -1.73 12.67
CA LYS A 23 -7.85 -0.40 12.04
C LYS A 23 -6.90 0.65 12.61
N ASP A 24 -6.41 0.44 13.83
CA ASP A 24 -5.39 1.26 14.47
C ASP A 24 -3.96 0.85 14.08
N ASN A 25 -3.81 -0.13 13.17
CA ASN A 25 -2.50 -0.48 12.65
C ASN A 25 -1.90 0.69 11.88
N PHE A 26 -0.69 1.07 12.29
CA PHE A 26 0.06 2.19 11.73
C PHE A 26 0.22 2.14 10.21
N LEU A 27 0.49 0.96 9.63
CA LEU A 27 0.69 0.83 8.18
C LEU A 27 -0.61 1.01 7.40
N LEU A 28 -1.73 0.53 7.94
CA LEU A 28 -3.05 0.74 7.34
C LEU A 28 -3.44 2.23 7.39
N GLN A 29 -3.17 2.90 8.53
CA GLN A 29 -3.36 4.34 8.65
C GLN A 29 -2.49 5.13 7.68
N LEU A 30 -1.24 4.71 7.43
CA LEU A 30 -0.39 5.35 6.43
C LEU A 30 -0.98 5.29 5.02
N ASN A 31 -1.63 4.18 4.63
CA ASN A 31 -2.27 4.07 3.32
C ASN A 31 -3.41 5.07 3.13
N GLU A 32 -4.12 5.45 4.21
CA GLU A 32 -5.19 6.45 4.16
C GLU A 32 -4.68 7.90 4.20
N LEU A 33 -3.48 8.11 4.75
CA LEU A 33 -2.87 9.43 4.89
C LEU A 33 -2.14 9.89 3.62
N VAL A 34 -1.74 8.97 2.76
CA VAL A 34 -1.05 9.31 1.51
C VAL A 34 -2.06 9.40 0.38
N ASP A 35 -2.51 10.61 0.11
CA ASP A 35 -3.31 10.90 -1.08
C ASP A 35 -2.40 10.91 -2.32
N PHE A 36 -2.60 9.94 -3.23
CA PHE A 36 -1.90 9.85 -4.51
C PHE A 36 -2.70 10.46 -5.67
N SER A 37 -3.81 11.16 -5.42
CA SER A 37 -4.58 11.88 -6.43
C SER A 37 -3.71 12.79 -7.29
N PHE A 38 -2.69 13.42 -6.71
CA PHE A 38 -1.73 14.31 -7.38
C PHE A 38 -0.98 13.66 -8.55
N VAL A 39 -0.89 12.33 -8.64
CA VAL A 39 -0.24 11.62 -9.75
C VAL A 39 -1.15 11.53 -10.98
N TYR A 40 -2.46 11.64 -10.78
CA TYR A 40 -3.49 11.52 -11.82
C TYR A 40 -4.08 12.87 -12.26
N ASP A 41 -3.90 13.92 -11.46
CA ASP A 41 -4.28 15.29 -11.79
C ASP A 41 -3.23 15.93 -12.73
N GLY A 42 -3.33 15.59 -14.02
CA GLY A 42 -2.52 16.15 -15.13
C GLY A 42 -3.27 17.15 -16.01
#